data_AF-A0A831NUD8-F1
#
_entry.id   AF-A0A831NUD8-F1
#
_cell.length_a   1.000
_cell.length_b   1.000
_cell.length_c   1.000
_cell.angle_alpha   90.00
_cell.angle_beta   90.00
_cell.angle_gamma   90.00
#
_symmetry.space_group_name_H-M   'P 1'
#
loop_
_entity.id
_entity.type
_entity.pdbx_description
1 polymer ?
#
loop_
_entity_poly.entity_id
_entity_poly.type
_entity_poly.pdbx_seq_one_letter_code
_entity_poly.pdbx_strand_id
1 'polypeptide(L)' 'MKRLSTGIRELDKILCGGIPEGFFVTLTGEPGTGKTIACLHFIWAGLTNLEKCIYVTTEESRESIIRQAAQFGM' A
#
# COMPACT_ATOMS: atom_id res chain seq x y z
N MET A 1 -14.55 -12.07 9.17
CA MET A 1 -14.40 -10.80 8.44
C MET A 1 -13.16 -10.90 7.57
N LYS A 2 -13.27 -10.69 6.26
CA LYS A 2 -12.11 -10.73 5.35
C LYS A 2 -11.20 -9.54 5.67
N ARG A 3 -9.88 -9.76 5.61
CA ARG A 3 -8.86 -8.74 5.82
C ARG A 3 -7.91 -8.71 4.62
N LEU A 4 -7.54 -7.50 4.22
CA LEU A 4 -6.63 -7.21 3.13
C LEU A 4 -5.22 -7.03 3.71
N SER A 5 -4.23 -7.70 3.12
CA SER A 5 -2.83 -7.54 3.52
C SER A 5 -2.34 -6.13 3.19
N THR A 6 -1.54 -5.57 4.08
CA THR A 6 -0.81 -4.32 3.84
C THR A 6 0.40 -4.48 2.92
N GLY A 7 0.75 -5.72 2.55
CA GLY A 7 2.01 -6.04 1.86
C GLY A 7 3.23 -5.98 2.78
N ILE A 8 3.04 -5.63 4.06
CA ILE A 8 4.10 -5.52 5.08
C ILE A 8 3.77 -6.49 6.21
N ARG A 9 4.49 -7.62 6.23
CA ARG A 9 4.18 -8.74 7.15
C ARG A 9 4.09 -8.33 8.62
N GLU A 10 4.99 -7.49 9.10
CA GLU A 10 4.98 -7.09 10.52
C GLU A 10 3.83 -6.13 10.83
N LEU A 11 3.44 -5.27 9.89
CA LEU A 11 2.27 -4.39 10.05
C LEU A 11 0.97 -5.21 10.06
N ASP A 12 0.86 -6.22 9.19
CA ASP A 12 -0.28 -7.14 9.20
C ASP A 12 -0.45 -7.83 10.55
N LYS A 13 0.66 -8.26 11.19
CA LYS A 13 0.60 -8.85 12.53
C LYS A 13 0.07 -7.86 13.57
N ILE A 14 0.56 -6.62 13.57
CA ILE A 14 0.11 -5.56 14.49
C ILE A 14 -1.38 -5.25 14.29
N LEU A 15 -1.87 -5.33 13.05
CA LEU A 15 -3.27 -5.09 12.69
C LEU A 15 -4.17 -6.33 12.83
N CYS A 16 -3.68 -7.41 13.45
CA CYS A 16 -4.40 -8.68 13.61
C CYS A 16 -4.82 -9.31 12.27
N GLY A 17 -3.88 -9.36 11.31
CA GLY A 17 -4.06 -9.97 9.99
C GLY A 17 -4.38 -8.99 8.86
N GLY A 18 -4.04 -7.70 9.00
CA GLY A 18 -4.23 -6.68 7.97
C GLY A 18 -5.50 -5.83 8.14
N ILE A 19 -5.86 -5.07 7.11
CA ILE A 19 -6.95 -4.09 7.13
C ILE A 19 -8.30 -4.78 6.90
N PRO A 20 -9.34 -4.56 7.72
CA PRO A 20 -10.69 -5.07 7.43
C PRO A 20 -11.21 -4.64 6.05
N GLU A 21 -11.73 -5.59 5.27
CA GLU A 21 -12.31 -5.27 3.96
C GLU A 21 -13.51 -4.32 4.10
N GLY A 22 -13.62 -3.34 3.19
CA GLY A 22 -14.68 -2.33 3.18
C GLY A 22 -14.43 -1.13 4.09
N PHE A 23 -13.31 -1.09 4.81
CA PHE A 23 -12.97 0.05 5.67
C PHE A 23 -12.31 1.18 4.87
N PHE A 24 -12.63 2.42 5.25
CA PHE A 24 -11.88 3.60 4.82
C PHE A 24 -10.74 3.86 5.81
N VAL A 25 -9.50 3.86 5.32
CA VAL A 25 -8.30 3.98 6.16
C VAL A 25 -7.51 5.22 5.73
N THR A 26 -7.05 5.99 6.71
CA THR A 26 -6.16 7.13 6.49
C THR A 26 -4.79 6.84 7.08
N LEU A 27 -3.74 6.96 6.26
CA LEU A 27 -2.35 6.89 6.71
C LEU A 27 -1.79 8.31 6.84
N THR A 28 -1.40 8.71 8.05
CA THR A 28 -0.93 10.06 8.36
C THR A 28 0.51 10.05 8.88
N GLY A 29 1.23 11.16 8.70
CA GLY A 29 2.60 11.34 9.17
C GLY A 29 3.33 12.45 8.42
N GLU A 30 4.43 12.94 8.97
CA GLU A 30 5.26 14.01 8.39
C GLU A 30 5.84 13.63 7.01
N PRO A 31 6.25 14.60 6.18
CA PRO A 31 6.97 14.32 4.94
C PRO A 31 8.18 13.39 5.19
N GLY A 32 8.41 12.43 4.29
CA GLY A 32 9.52 11.48 4.42
C GLY A 32 9.28 10.27 5.35
N THR A 33 8.15 10.18 6.06
CA THR A 33 7.84 9.03 6.94
C THR A 33 7.47 7.73 6.21
N GLY A 34 7.49 7.71 4.87
CA GLY A 34 7.26 6.49 4.08
C GLY A 34 5.80 6.21 3.71
N LYS A 35 4.89 7.20 3.78
CA LYS A 35 3.47 7.06 3.40
C LYS A 35 3.29 6.50 1.98
N THR A 36 3.96 7.09 0.98
CA THR A 36 3.92 6.63 -0.41
C THR A 36 4.39 5.18 -0.52
N ILE A 37 5.50 4.83 0.15
CA ILE A 37 6.04 3.47 0.16
C ILE A 37 5.06 2.48 0.77
N ALA A 38 4.41 2.82 1.89
CA ALA A 38 3.37 1.98 2.48
C ALA A 38 2.16 1.79 1.54
N CYS A 39 1.73 2.84 0.83
CA CYS A 39 0.68 2.73 -0.19
C CYS A 39 1.09 1.84 -1.38
N LEU A 40 2.37 1.90 -1.78
CA LEU A 40 2.93 1.02 -2.81
C LEU A 40 2.88 -0.46 -2.38
N HIS A 41 3.28 -0.77 -1.15
CA HIS A 41 3.18 -2.14 -0.62
C HIS A 41 1.73 -2.62 -0.57
N PHE A 42 0.79 -1.77 -0.15
CA PHE A 42 -0.63 -2.14 -0.10
C PHE A 42 -1.18 -2.46 -1.50
N ILE A 43 -0.93 -1.58 -2.48
CA ILE A 43 -1.44 -1.82 -3.83
C ILE A 43 -0.75 -3.01 -4.49
N TRP A 44 0.55 -3.20 -4.25
CA TRP A 44 1.29 -4.36 -4.73
C TRP A 44 0.72 -5.67 -4.18
N ALA A 45 0.37 -5.72 -2.89
CA ALA A 45 -0.27 -6.88 -2.30
C ALA A 45 -1.59 -7.24 -3.02
N GLY A 46 -2.43 -6.25 -3.32
CA GLY A 46 -3.64 -6.46 -4.11
C GLY A 46 -3.36 -7.00 -5.51
N LEU A 47 -2.39 -6.41 -6.23
CA LEU A 47 -1.99 -6.84 -7.56
C LEU A 47 -1.45 -8.28 -7.57
N THR A 48 -0.62 -8.66 -6.60
CA THR A 48 -0.11 -10.04 -6.47
C THR A 48 -1.21 -11.07 -6.17
N ASN A 49 -2.31 -10.63 -5.57
CA ASN A 49 -3.50 -11.44 -5.34
C ASN A 49 -4.48 -11.41 -6.53
N LEU A 50 -4.07 -10.86 -7.68
CA LEU A 50 -4.88 -10.70 -8.90
C LEU A 50 -6.14 -9.84 -8.69
N GLU A 51 -6.10 -8.92 -7.72
CA GLU A 51 -7.18 -7.97 -7.47
C GLU A 51 -7.11 -6.78 -8.45
N LYS A 52 -8.27 -6.18 -8.71
CA LYS A 52 -8.33 -4.94 -9.49
C LYS A 52 -8.01 -3.77 -8.56
N CYS A 53 -6.90 -3.09 -8.82
CA CYS A 53 -6.43 -1.99 -8.00
C CYS A 53 -6.34 -0.69 -8.79
N ILE A 54 -6.52 0.45 -8.12
CA ILE A 54 -6.32 1.78 -8.68
C ILE A 54 -5.40 2.55 -7.74
N TYR A 55 -4.33 3.12 -8.28
CA TYR A 55 -3.47 4.08 -7.58
C TYR A 55 -3.77 5.49 -8.09
N VAL A 56 -4.17 6.38 -7.19
CA VAL A 56 -4.40 7.80 -7.52
C VAL A 56 -3.38 8.64 -6.78
N THR A 57 -2.69 9.52 -7.50
CA THR A 57 -1.71 10.46 -6.94
C THR A 57 -1.96 11.85 -7.53
N THR A 58 -1.74 12.88 -6.73
CA THR A 58 -1.87 14.29 -7.13
C THR A 58 -0.54 15.05 -7.09
N GLU A 59 0.45 14.53 -6.36
CA GLU A 59 1.74 15.22 -6.14
C GLU A 59 2.87 14.63 -7.00
N GLU A 60 2.80 13.33 -7.30
CA GLU A 60 3.85 12.62 -8.02
C GLU A 60 3.42 12.16 -9.42
N SER A 61 4.36 12.17 -10.37
CA SER A 61 4.13 11.63 -11.70
C SER A 61 4.05 10.10 -11.66
N ARG A 62 3.31 9.52 -12.62
CA ARG A 62 3.20 8.07 -12.81
C ARG A 62 4.57 7.40 -12.91
N GLU A 63 5.51 8.00 -13.64
CA GLU A 63 6.85 7.48 -13.83
C GLU A 63 7.65 7.49 -12.51
N SER A 64 7.44 8.50 -11.65
CA SER A 64 8.02 8.53 -10.30
C SER A 64 7.55 7.35 -9.45
N ILE A 65 6.23 7.12 -9.44
CA ILE A 65 5.60 6.01 -8.69
C ILE A 65 6.14 4.66 -9.17
N ILE A 66 6.19 4.43 -10.48
CA ILE A 66 6.72 3.17 -11.06
C ILE A 66 8.20 2.98 -10.70
N ARG A 67 9.02 4.04 -10.78
CA ARG A 67 10.45 3.95 -10.41
C ARG A 67 10.62 3.62 -8.93
N GLN A 68 9.83 4.21 -8.04
CA GLN A 68 9.88 3.91 -6.62
C GLN A 68 9.48 2.45 -6.36
N ALA A 69 8.38 1.98 -6.95
CA ALA A 69 7.95 0.59 -6.81
C ALA A 69 9.06 -0.40 -7.23
N ALA A 70 9.71 -0.15 -8.36
CA ALA A 70 10.81 -0.98 -8.87
C ALA A 70 12.01 -1.07 -7.91
N GLN A 71 12.28 -0.03 -7.10
CA GLN A 71 13.35 -0.06 -6.09
C GLN A 71 13.09 -1.08 -4.97
N PHE A 72 11.82 -1.44 -4.76
CA PHE A 72 11.39 -2.45 -3.79
C PHE A 72 11.09 -3.82 -4.43
N GLY A 73 11.41 -4.00 -5.71
CA GLY A 73 11.18 -5.26 -6.43
C GLY A 73 9.71 -5.55 -6.77
N MET A 74 8.92 -4.49 -6.88
CA MET A 74 7.54 -4.51 -7.40
C MET A 74 7.54 -4.29 -8.91
#